data_AF-A0AAV7MHZ5-F1
#
_entry.id   AF-A0AAV7MHZ5-F1
#
_cell.length_a   1.000
_cell.length_b   1.000
_cell.length_c   1.000
_cell.angle_alpha   90.00
_cell.angle_beta   90.00
_cell.angle_gamma   90.00
#
_symmetry.space_group_name_H-M   'P 1'
#
loop_
_entity.id
_entity.type
_entity.pdbx_description
1 polymer ?
#
loop_
_entity_poly.entity_id
_entity_poly.type
_entity_poly.pdbx_seq_one_letter_code
_entity_poly.pdbx_strand_id
1 'polypeptide(L)'
;MLQSIYNSIKELQAEARVESRCARVATKRLQGTVRKVAKSCTEIEAKLNTIGERTAAVEADVEALREQCVTQEGQLTDVMWKLEDHENRKRRNNLRFFAINEGVEGTDIRAYMIKLLPGAFPELGNWDWVTEVQRAHRVPAVR
;
A
#
# COMPACT_ATOMS: atom_id res chain seq x y z
N MET A 1 -3.23 -77.51 55.51
CA MET A 1 -3.41 -76.07 55.78
C MET A 1 -2.17 -75.25 55.41
N LEU A 2 -0.99 -75.55 55.98
CA LEU A 2 0.26 -74.82 55.69
C LEU A 2 0.68 -74.84 54.21
N GLN A 3 0.58 -75.99 53.52
CA GLN A 3 0.95 -76.09 52.10
C GLN A 3 0.07 -75.23 51.19
N SER A 4 -1.22 -75.12 51.52
CA SER A 4 -2.17 -74.27 50.77
C SER A 4 -1.84 -72.79 50.97
N ILE A 5 -1.52 -72.37 52.19
CA ILE A 5 -1.07 -71.00 52.50
C ILE A 5 0.23 -70.67 51.76
N TYR A 6 1.20 -71.59 51.73
CA TYR A 6 2.45 -71.42 51.00
C TYR A 6 2.22 -71.22 49.49
N ASN A 7 1.34 -72.02 48.89
CA ASN A 7 1.01 -71.89 47.46
C ASN A 7 0.32 -70.55 47.16
N SER A 8 -0.64 -70.13 47.97
CA SER A 8 -1.31 -68.82 47.80
C SER A 8 -0.37 -67.63 47.96
N ILE A 9 0.57 -67.69 48.91
CA ILE A 9 1.62 -66.65 49.05
C ILE A 9 2.47 -66.59 47.78
N LYS A 10 2.82 -67.74 47.20
CA LYS A 10 3.65 -67.81 45.99
C LYS A 10 2.92 -67.25 44.77
N GLU A 11 1.61 -67.50 44.64
CA GLU A 11 0.75 -66.93 43.60
C GLU A 11 0.62 -65.41 43.74
N LEU A 12 0.31 -64.91 44.94
CA LEU A 12 0.24 -63.46 45.21
C LEU A 12 1.57 -62.75 44.92
N GLN A 13 2.71 -63.38 45.26
CA GLN A 13 4.03 -62.85 44.92
C GLN A 13 4.29 -62.85 43.40
N ALA A 14 3.75 -63.81 42.66
CA ALA A 14 3.89 -63.84 41.20
C ALA A 14 3.03 -62.75 40.53
N GLU A 15 1.79 -62.57 40.98
CA GLU A 15 0.88 -61.51 40.49
C GLU A 15 1.45 -60.12 40.76
N ALA A 16 1.90 -59.84 41.99
CA ALA A 16 2.51 -58.55 42.34
C ALA A 16 3.77 -58.25 41.50
N ARG A 17 4.56 -59.27 41.14
CA ARG A 17 5.72 -59.11 40.24
C ARG A 17 5.29 -58.74 38.81
N VAL A 18 4.21 -59.34 38.30
CA VAL A 18 3.67 -59.04 36.98
C VAL A 18 3.12 -57.62 36.93
N GLU A 19 2.34 -57.22 37.93
CA GLU A 19 1.81 -55.86 38.04
C GLU A 19 2.92 -54.82 38.14
N SER A 20 3.92 -55.05 39.02
CA SER A 20 5.09 -54.17 39.15
C SER A 20 5.86 -54.04 37.83
N ARG A 21 6.02 -55.14 37.08
CA ARG A 21 6.65 -55.11 35.75
C ARG A 21 5.81 -54.32 34.75
N CYS A 22 4.51 -54.50 34.73
CA CYS A 22 3.59 -53.81 33.83
C CYS A 22 3.57 -52.31 34.11
N ALA A 23 3.45 -51.92 35.38
CA ALA A 23 3.54 -50.54 35.83
C ALA A 23 4.86 -49.90 35.37
N ARG A 24 6.02 -50.57 35.58
CA ARG A 24 7.33 -50.06 35.14
C ARG A 24 7.42 -49.81 33.64
N VAL A 25 6.80 -50.66 32.82
CA VAL A 25 6.76 -50.47 31.36
C VAL A 25 5.89 -49.26 30.99
N ALA A 26 4.72 -49.14 31.62
CA ALA A 26 3.83 -47.98 31.42
C ALA A 26 4.52 -46.67 31.82
N THR A 27 5.20 -46.63 32.97
CA THR A 27 5.95 -45.44 33.42
C THR A 27 7.05 -45.06 32.44
N LYS A 28 7.79 -46.03 31.90
CA LYS A 28 8.82 -45.76 30.86
C LYS A 28 8.22 -45.21 29.57
N ARG A 29 7.07 -45.73 29.14
CA ARG A 29 6.36 -45.23 27.95
C ARG A 29 5.89 -43.78 28.16
N LEU A 30 5.29 -43.50 29.31
CA LEU A 30 4.85 -42.15 29.69
C LEU A 30 6.04 -41.18 29.79
N GLN A 31 7.16 -41.58 30.36
CA GLN A 31 8.37 -40.75 30.36
C GLN A 31 8.85 -40.44 28.93
N GLY A 32 8.76 -41.42 28.02
CA GLY A 32 9.08 -41.22 26.62
C GLY A 32 8.14 -40.23 25.92
N THR A 33 6.83 -40.32 26.15
CA THR A 33 5.87 -39.38 25.56
C THR A 33 6.01 -37.98 26.15
N VAL A 34 6.18 -37.86 27.47
CA VAL A 34 6.41 -36.57 28.14
C VAL A 34 7.66 -35.88 27.58
N ARG A 35 8.75 -36.61 27.36
CA ARG A 35 9.96 -36.05 26.74
C ARG A 35 9.73 -35.55 25.31
N LYS A 36 8.95 -36.30 24.51
CA LYS A 36 8.62 -35.88 23.14
C LYS A 36 7.77 -34.61 23.14
N VAL A 37 6.74 -34.56 23.99
CA VAL A 37 5.88 -33.38 24.14
C VAL A 37 6.69 -32.18 24.61
N ALA A 38 7.54 -32.33 25.63
CA ALA A 38 8.41 -31.26 26.10
C ALA A 38 9.31 -30.71 24.98
N LYS A 39 9.90 -31.59 24.17
CA LYS A 39 10.69 -31.17 23.01
C LYS A 39 9.86 -30.41 21.99
N SER A 40 8.67 -30.91 21.64
CA SER A 40 7.75 -30.21 20.73
C SER A 40 7.34 -28.83 21.26
N CYS A 41 7.07 -28.69 22.56
CA CYS A 41 6.77 -27.40 23.18
C CYS A 41 7.94 -26.42 23.00
N THR A 42 9.17 -26.84 23.28
CA THR A 42 10.34 -25.96 23.10
C THR A 42 10.57 -25.55 21.64
N GLU A 43 10.30 -26.44 20.69
CA GLU A 43 10.40 -26.12 19.26
C GLU A 43 9.31 -25.14 18.81
N ILE A 44 8.10 -25.26 19.36
CA ILE A 44 7.00 -24.33 19.11
C ILE A 44 7.31 -22.96 19.70
N GLU A 45 7.80 -22.89 20.93
CA GLU A 45 8.20 -21.64 21.58
C GLU A 45 9.25 -20.88 20.76
N ALA A 46 10.28 -21.58 20.27
CA ALA A 46 11.30 -20.97 19.41
C ALA A 46 10.73 -20.42 18.10
N LYS A 47 9.84 -21.17 17.45
CA LYS A 47 9.15 -20.72 16.24
C LYS A 47 8.24 -19.53 16.52
N LEU A 48 7.54 -19.53 17.64
CA LEU A 48 6.62 -18.47 18.02
C LEU A 48 7.37 -17.16 18.28
N ASN A 49 8.53 -17.23 18.94
CA ASN A 49 9.42 -16.08 19.11
C ASN A 49 9.90 -15.52 17.76
N THR A 50 10.34 -16.40 16.86
CA THR A 50 10.81 -15.99 15.52
C THR A 50 9.69 -15.32 14.72
N ILE A 51 8.46 -15.83 14.81
CA ILE A 51 7.30 -15.22 14.17
C ILE A 51 6.98 -13.87 14.82
N GLY A 52 7.02 -13.78 16.16
CA GLY A 52 6.80 -12.53 16.88
C GLY A 52 7.77 -11.42 16.46
N GLU A 53 9.06 -11.72 16.37
CA GLU A 53 10.09 -10.77 15.91
C GLU A 53 9.84 -10.32 14.47
N ARG A 54 9.51 -11.26 13.57
CA ARG A 54 9.20 -10.94 12.17
C ARG A 54 7.95 -10.09 12.03
N THR A 55 6.91 -10.39 12.80
CA THR A 55 5.67 -9.61 12.79
C THR A 55 5.92 -8.19 13.30
N ALA A 56 6.67 -8.03 14.39
CA ALA A 56 7.02 -6.70 14.91
C ALA A 56 7.82 -5.87 13.89
N ALA A 57 8.77 -6.49 13.17
CA ALA A 57 9.50 -5.82 12.10
C ALA A 57 8.59 -5.38 10.95
N VAL A 58 7.70 -6.28 10.49
CA VAL A 58 6.75 -5.96 9.41
C VAL A 58 5.77 -4.87 9.84
N GLU A 59 5.30 -4.87 11.08
CA GLU A 59 4.41 -3.82 11.59
C GLU A 59 5.10 -2.45 11.60
N ALA A 60 6.37 -2.40 11.99
CA ALA A 60 7.17 -1.17 11.94
C ALA A 60 7.38 -0.66 10.49
N ASP A 61 7.70 -1.57 9.57
CA ASP A 61 7.88 -1.22 8.15
C ASP A 61 6.58 -0.70 7.51
N VAL A 62 5.45 -1.34 7.82
CA VAL A 62 4.13 -0.93 7.33
C VAL A 62 3.78 0.47 7.81
N GLU A 63 4.07 0.79 9.08
CA GLU A 63 3.79 2.13 9.61
C GLU A 63 4.69 3.19 8.96
N ALA A 64 5.99 2.91 8.80
CA ALA A 64 6.90 3.81 8.10
C ALA A 64 6.48 4.06 6.64
N LEU A 65 6.02 3.02 5.93
CA LEU A 65 5.51 3.16 4.57
C LEU A 65 4.22 3.98 4.51
N ARG A 66 3.33 3.84 5.49
CA ARG A 66 2.11 4.66 5.57
C ARG A 66 2.43 6.14 5.74
N GLU A 67 3.34 6.48 6.65
CA GLU A 67 3.78 7.87 6.85
C GLU A 67 4.42 8.46 5.59
N GLN A 68 5.22 7.67 4.87
CA GLN A 68 5.80 8.08 3.60
C GLN A 68 4.73 8.33 2.54
N CYS A 69 3.73 7.45 2.40
CA CYS A 69 2.64 7.64 1.45
C CYS A 69 1.87 8.94 1.74
N VAL A 70 1.50 9.20 3.00
CA VAL A 70 0.79 10.43 3.39
C VAL A 70 1.62 11.67 3.05
N THR A 71 2.93 11.62 3.33
CA THR A 71 3.84 12.73 3.02
C THR A 71 3.93 12.97 1.51
N GLN A 72 4.07 11.91 0.72
CA GLN A 72 4.17 11.99 -0.74
C GLN A 72 2.86 12.48 -1.37
N GLU A 73 1.70 12.03 -0.90
CA GLU A 73 0.40 12.52 -1.34
C GLU A 73 0.23 14.01 -1.07
N GLY A 74 0.67 14.49 0.10
CA GLY A 74 0.67 15.91 0.43
C GLY A 74 1.57 16.72 -0.50
N GLN A 75 2.79 16.23 -0.78
CA GLN A 75 3.71 16.87 -1.71
C GLN A 75 3.17 16.91 -3.14
N LEU A 76 2.59 15.80 -3.63
CA LEU A 76 1.97 15.72 -4.93
C LEU A 76 0.84 16.74 -5.05
N THR A 77 -0.02 16.83 -4.04
CA THR A 77 -1.12 17.79 -4.00
C THR A 77 -0.59 19.21 -4.10
N ASP A 78 0.39 19.59 -3.28
CA ASP A 78 1.01 20.94 -3.31
C ASP A 78 1.64 21.26 -4.68
N VAL A 79 2.35 20.30 -5.29
CA VAL A 79 2.91 20.47 -6.63
C VAL A 79 1.82 20.65 -7.68
N MET A 80 0.72 19.90 -7.60
CA MET A 80 -0.42 20.06 -8.50
C MET A 80 -1.05 21.45 -8.39
N TRP A 81 -1.26 21.96 -7.17
CA TRP A 81 -1.76 23.32 -6.95
C TRP A 81 -0.82 24.39 -7.53
N LYS A 82 0.49 24.24 -7.31
CA LYS A 82 1.50 25.15 -7.87
C LYS A 82 1.50 25.10 -9.39
N LEU A 83 1.39 23.91 -9.98
CA LEU A 83 1.34 23.74 -11.43
C LEU A 83 0.10 24.43 -12.01
N GLU A 84 -1.07 24.22 -11.41
CA GLU A 84 -2.31 24.85 -11.83
C GLU A 84 -2.23 26.38 -11.76
N ASP A 85 -1.72 26.93 -10.65
CA ASP A 85 -1.50 28.38 -10.51
C ASP A 85 -0.53 28.91 -11.57
N HIS A 86 0.58 28.22 -11.82
CA HIS A 86 1.53 28.58 -12.87
C HIS A 86 0.89 28.55 -14.26
N GLU A 87 0.10 27.53 -14.56
CA GLU A 87 -0.61 27.43 -15.83
C GLU A 87 -1.66 28.54 -16.00
N ASN A 88 -2.41 28.85 -14.95
CA ASN A 88 -3.40 29.93 -14.95
C ASN A 88 -2.73 31.29 -15.14
N ARG A 89 -1.61 31.56 -14.45
CA ARG A 89 -0.83 32.80 -14.65
C ARG A 89 -0.27 32.90 -16.06
N LYS A 90 0.20 31.79 -16.63
CA LYS A 90 0.70 31.74 -18.01
C LYS A 90 -0.41 31.97 -19.03
N ARG A 91 -1.63 31.48 -18.76
CA ARG A 91 -2.80 31.63 -19.65
C ARG A 91 -3.60 32.91 -19.41
N ARG A 92 -3.29 33.69 -18.37
CA ARG A 92 -4.05 34.89 -17.96
C ARG A 92 -4.27 35.91 -19.08
N ASN A 93 -3.30 36.05 -19.98
CA ASN A 93 -3.37 36.99 -21.10
C ASN A 93 -3.81 36.32 -22.41
N ASN A 94 -4.17 35.03 -22.38
CA ASN A 94 -4.62 34.32 -23.57
C ASN A 94 -6.13 34.45 -23.70
N LEU A 95 -6.58 35.04 -24.81
CA LEU A 95 -7.99 35.09 -25.19
C LEU A 95 -8.32 33.93 -26.13
N ARG A 96 -9.48 33.31 -25.94
CA ARG A 96 -10.02 32.29 -26.84
C ARG A 96 -11.22 32.85 -27.59
N PHE A 97 -11.14 32.82 -28.91
CA PHE A 97 -12.22 33.22 -29.80
C PHE A 97 -12.85 31.97 -30.41
N PHE A 98 -14.17 31.88 -30.35
CA PHE A 98 -14.94 30.76 -30.88
C PHE A 98 -15.75 31.20 -32.11
N ALA A 99 -16.18 30.24 -32.92
CA ALA A 99 -17.04 30.45 -34.10
C ALA A 99 -16.44 31.35 -35.21
N ILE A 100 -15.10 31.43 -35.31
CA ILE A 100 -14.43 32.01 -36.49
C ILE A 100 -14.30 30.91 -37.54
N ASN A 101 -14.93 31.09 -38.71
CA ASN A 101 -14.84 30.13 -39.82
C ASN A 101 -13.38 29.90 -40.26
N GLU A 102 -13.03 28.69 -40.62
CA GLU A 102 -11.66 28.38 -41.05
C GLU A 102 -11.33 29.01 -42.41
N GLY A 103 -10.10 29.51 -42.55
CA GLY A 103 -9.58 30.07 -43.81
C GLY A 103 -9.90 31.55 -44.05
N VAL A 104 -10.78 32.16 -43.26
CA VAL A 104 -11.07 33.62 -43.34
C VAL A 104 -9.89 34.47 -42.89
N GLU A 105 -8.98 33.91 -42.10
CA GLU A 105 -7.81 34.63 -41.58
C GLU A 105 -6.68 34.76 -42.59
N GLY A 106 -6.72 33.98 -43.68
CA GLY A 106 -5.62 33.90 -44.65
C GLY A 106 -4.36 33.27 -44.05
N THR A 107 -3.19 33.70 -44.52
CA THR A 107 -1.89 33.11 -44.16
C THR A 107 -1.37 33.59 -42.79
N ASP A 108 -1.78 34.77 -42.32
CA ASP A 108 -1.33 35.37 -41.07
C ASP A 108 -2.50 35.69 -40.13
N ILE A 109 -2.77 34.75 -39.22
CA ILE A 109 -3.82 34.85 -38.20
C ILE A 109 -3.59 36.06 -37.27
N ARG A 110 -2.33 36.42 -36.98
CA ARG A 110 -2.04 37.55 -36.09
C ARG A 110 -2.47 38.86 -36.75
N ALA A 111 -2.07 39.07 -38.01
CA ALA A 111 -2.46 40.27 -38.75
C ALA A 111 -3.98 40.38 -38.93
N TYR A 112 -4.66 39.24 -39.14
CA TYR A 112 -6.12 39.19 -39.18
C TYR A 112 -6.75 39.65 -37.86
N MET A 113 -6.32 39.09 -36.72
CA MET A 113 -6.85 39.46 -35.41
C MET A 113 -6.61 40.93 -35.05
N ILE A 114 -5.46 41.50 -35.44
CA ILE A 114 -5.14 42.92 -35.23
C ILE A 114 -6.17 43.84 -35.91
N LYS A 115 -6.67 43.42 -37.09
CA LYS A 115 -7.70 44.18 -37.82
C LYS A 115 -9.11 43.89 -37.32
N LEU A 116 -9.40 42.65 -36.94
CA LEU A 116 -10.73 42.22 -36.53
C LEU A 116 -11.15 42.85 -35.20
N LEU A 117 -10.26 42.90 -34.21
CA LEU A 117 -10.59 43.32 -32.85
C LEU A 117 -11.14 44.77 -32.79
N PRO A 118 -10.49 45.78 -33.41
CA PRO A 118 -11.03 47.13 -33.48
C PRO A 118 -12.41 47.25 -34.11
N GLY A 119 -12.67 46.47 -35.16
CA GLY A 119 -13.96 46.46 -35.84
C GLY A 119 -15.06 45.74 -35.05
N ALA A 120 -14.71 44.69 -34.31
CA ALA A 120 -15.66 43.91 -33.52
C ALA A 120 -16.10 44.62 -32.24
N PHE A 121 -15.23 45.45 -31.64
CA PHE A 121 -15.52 46.11 -30.36
C PHE A 121 -15.15 47.61 -30.32
N PRO A 122 -15.72 48.44 -31.21
CA PRO A 122 -15.29 49.83 -31.39
C PRO A 122 -15.35 50.68 -30.11
N GLU A 123 -16.20 50.30 -29.15
CA GLU A 123 -16.42 51.00 -27.88
C GLU A 123 -15.23 50.93 -26.91
N LEU A 124 -14.28 50.01 -27.10
CA LEU A 124 -13.09 49.93 -26.22
C LEU A 124 -12.12 51.11 -26.41
N GLY A 125 -12.23 51.87 -27.50
CA GLY A 125 -11.63 53.19 -27.71
C GLY A 125 -10.10 53.24 -27.86
N ASN A 126 -9.35 52.50 -27.04
CA ASN A 126 -7.90 52.38 -27.09
C ASN A 126 -7.49 50.97 -27.53
N TRP A 127 -6.80 50.89 -28.66
CA TRP A 127 -6.36 49.65 -29.30
C TRP A 127 -4.84 49.54 -29.42
N ASP A 128 -4.08 50.40 -28.76
CA ASP A 128 -2.61 50.40 -28.84
C ASP A 128 -2.02 49.04 -28.42
N TRP A 129 -2.64 48.37 -27.45
CA TRP A 129 -2.29 47.03 -26.95
C TRP A 129 -2.47 45.91 -27.98
N VAL A 130 -3.29 46.09 -29.03
CA VAL A 130 -3.52 45.04 -30.03
C VAL A 130 -2.27 44.78 -30.87
N THR A 131 -1.37 45.77 -31.01
CA THR A 131 -0.08 45.58 -31.69
C THR A 131 0.88 44.68 -30.89
N GLU A 132 0.66 44.55 -29.58
CA GLU A 132 1.48 43.76 -28.65
C GLU A 132 1.10 42.26 -28.63
N VAL A 133 0.11 41.83 -29.42
CA VAL A 133 -0.28 40.41 -29.52
C VAL A 133 0.95 39.58 -29.89
N GLN A 134 1.45 38.75 -28.97
CA GLN A 134 2.68 37.99 -29.17
C GLN A 134 2.49 36.79 -30.10
N ARG A 135 1.35 36.10 -29.99
CA ARG A 135 1.04 34.89 -30.76
C ARG A 135 -0.47 34.77 -30.99
N ALA A 136 -0.84 34.43 -32.22
CA ALA A 136 -2.21 34.04 -32.57
C ALA A 136 -2.14 32.75 -33.39
N HIS A 137 -2.96 31.76 -33.03
CA HIS A 137 -3.00 30.48 -33.70
C HIS A 137 -4.33 29.78 -33.42
N ARG A 138 -4.72 28.87 -34.32
CA ARG A 138 -5.81 27.94 -34.06
C ARG A 138 -5.38 26.92 -33.01
N VAL A 139 -6.29 26.59 -32.10
CA VAL A 139 -6.09 25.47 -31.19
C VAL A 139 -6.20 24.19 -32.04
N PRO A 140 -5.20 23.29 -32.01
CA PRO A 140 -5.30 22.04 -32.75
C PRO A 140 -6.53 21.25 -32.29
N ALA A 141 -7.25 20.66 -33.26
CA ALA A 141 -8.36 19.78 -32.96
C ALA A 141 -7.85 18.64 -32.06
N VAL A 142 -8.51 18.44 -30.93
CA VAL A 142 -8.26 17.27 -30.08
C VAL A 142 -8.71 16.05 -30.88
N ARG A 143 -7.78 15.12 -31.14
CA ARG A 143 -8.10 13.79 -31.69
C ARG A 143 -8.72 12.91 -30.64
#